data_AF-A0A347ZVG6-F1
#
_entry.id   AF-A0A347ZVG6-F1
#
_cell.length_a   1.000
_cell.length_b   1.000
_cell.length_c   1.000
_cell.angle_alpha   90.00
_cell.angle_beta   90.00
_cell.angle_gamma   90.00
#
_symmetry.space_group_name_H-M   'P 1'
#
loop_
_entity.id
_entity.type
_entity.pdbx_description
1 polymer ?
#
loop_
_entity_poly.entity_id
_entity_poly.type
_entity_poly.pdbx_seq_one_letter_code
_entity_poly.pdbx_strand_id
1 'polypeptide(L)' 'MNMDKNTPAKTWPPFWIYLTGFIGIIYILNPTMGVFELIPDNLPVIGNLDEGAAAILIWNAVQQLRATRRLK' A
#
# COMPACT_ATOMS: atom_id res chain seq x y z
N MET A 1 -29.26 -8.02 -2.09
CA MET A 1 -28.10 -8.85 -2.48
C MET A 1 -27.42 -9.26 -1.18
N ASN A 2 -27.72 -10.46 -0.67
CA ASN A 2 -27.13 -10.95 0.57
C ASN A 2 -25.68 -11.32 0.27
N MET A 3 -24.74 -10.50 0.73
CA MET A 3 -23.32 -10.86 0.72
C MET A 3 -23.15 -12.07 1.62
N ASP A 4 -22.79 -13.20 1.02
CA ASP A 4 -22.36 -14.39 1.73
C ASP A 4 -21.16 -14.03 2.61
N LYS A 5 -21.39 -14.01 3.92
CA LYS A 5 -20.39 -13.75 4.97
C LYS A 5 -19.34 -14.86 5.13
N ASN A 6 -19.50 -16.00 4.44
CA ASN A 6 -18.60 -17.14 4.46
C ASN A 6 -17.71 -17.23 3.21
N THR A 7 -17.80 -16.29 2.26
CA THR A 7 -16.84 -16.27 1.14
C THR A 7 -15.47 -15.84 1.69
N PRO A 8 -14.43 -16.71 1.65
CA PRO A 8 -13.10 -16.31 2.09
C PRO A 8 -12.66 -15.11 1.25
N ALA A 9 -12.24 -14.03 1.91
CA ALA A 9 -11.74 -12.84 1.22
C ALA A 9 -10.63 -13.27 0.25
N LYS A 10 -10.79 -12.95 -1.03
CA LYS A 10 -9.80 -13.29 -2.07
C LYS A 10 -8.48 -12.59 -1.73
N THR A 11 -7.51 -13.36 -1.24
CA THR A 11 -6.15 -12.88 -0.96
C THR A 11 -5.29 -12.96 -2.21
N TRP A 12 -4.35 -12.01 -2.38
CA TRP A 12 -3.40 -12.08 -3.48
C TRP A 12 -2.28 -13.08 -3.18
N PRO A 13 -1.53 -13.53 -4.20
CA PRO A 13 -0.36 -14.35 -3.99
C PRO A 13 0.65 -13.64 -3.05
N PRO A 14 1.32 -14.36 -2.12
CA PRO A 14 2.19 -13.75 -1.11
C PRO A 14 3.28 -12.84 -1.69
N PHE A 15 3.84 -13.19 -2.85
CA PHE A 15 4.83 -12.36 -3.54
C PHE A 15 4.33 -10.93 -3.79
N TRP A 16 3.10 -10.77 -4.29
CA TRP A 16 2.53 -9.46 -4.58
C TRP A 16 2.26 -8.65 -3.32
N ILE A 17 1.85 -9.31 -2.23
CA ILE A 17 1.63 -8.67 -0.94
C ILE A 17 2.94 -8.06 -0.41
N TYR A 18 4.04 -8.83 -0.46
CA TYR A 18 5.34 -8.34 -0.01
C TYR A 18 5.91 -7.27 -0.94
N LEU A 19 5.77 -7.45 -2.26
CA LEU A 19 6.30 -6.50 -3.24
C LEU A 19 5.63 -5.12 -3.10
N THR A 20 4.30 -5.05 -3.05
CA THR A 20 3.59 -3.76 -2.96
C THR A 20 3.82 -3.07 -1.61
N GLY A 21 3.87 -3.84 -0.52
CA GLY A 21 4.21 -3.29 0.79
C GLY A 21 5.63 -2.73 0.84
N PHE A 22 6.61 -3.44 0.26
CA PHE A 22 8.00 -2.99 0.22
C PHE A 22 8.18 -1.73 -0.62
N ILE A 23 7.56 -1.67 -1.80
CA ILE A 23 7.58 -0.47 -2.66
C ILE A 23 6.98 0.73 -1.92
N GLY A 24 5.82 0.55 -1.29
CA GLY A 24 5.18 1.63 -0.53
C GLY A 24 6.06 2.14 0.61
N ILE A 25 6.74 1.25 1.35
CA ILE A 25 7.67 1.64 2.43
C ILE A 25 8.83 2.45 1.87
N ILE A 26 9.50 2.00 0.80
CA ILE A 26 10.59 2.75 0.18
C ILE A 26 10.12 4.14 -0.25
N TYR A 27 8.91 4.22 -0.80
CA TYR A 27 8.34 5.47 -1.28
C TYR A 27 8.13 6.48 -0.15
N ILE A 28 7.48 6.08 0.95
CA ILE A 28 7.23 6.95 2.11
C ILE A 28 8.55 7.36 2.79
N LEU A 29 9.57 6.51 2.78
CA LEU A 29 10.88 6.88 3.32
C LEU A 29 11.55 7.99 2.50
N ASN A 30 11.06 8.27 1.29
CA ASN A 30 11.51 9.34 0.39
C ASN A 30 13.05 9.49 0.39
N PRO A 31 13.80 8.41 0.05
CA PRO A 31 15.27 8.39 0.16
C PRO A 31 15.95 9.41 -0.77
N THR A 32 15.23 9.89 -1.78
CA THR A 32 15.67 10.90 -2.74
C THR A 32 15.45 12.33 -2.25
N MET A 33 14.81 12.54 -1.09
CA MET A 33 14.56 13.85 -0.46
C MET A 33 13.93 14.90 -1.39
N GLY A 34 13.12 14.48 -2.38
CA GLY A 34 12.52 15.40 -3.37
C GLY A 34 13.51 16.03 -4.37
N VAL A 35 14.74 15.50 -4.51
CA VAL A 35 15.75 16.03 -5.45
C VAL A 35 15.41 15.73 -6.94
N PHE A 36 14.49 14.79 -7.19
CA PHE A 36 14.05 14.39 -8.53
C PHE A 36 12.52 14.45 -8.64
N GLU A 37 11.95 15.64 -8.73
CA GLU A 37 10.52 15.83 -9.03
C GLU A 37 10.36 16.45 -10.42
N LEU A 38 9.79 15.69 -11.35
CA LEU A 38 9.49 16.13 -12.73
C LEU A 38 8.28 17.07 -12.78
N ILE A 39 7.46 17.07 -11.73
CA ILE A 39 6.24 17.86 -11.57
C ILE A 39 6.22 18.36 -10.12
N PRO A 40 5.92 19.64 -9.85
CA PRO A 40 5.78 20.13 -8.49
C PRO A 40 4.43 19.65 -7.91
N ASP A 41 4.41 18.44 -7.33
CA ASP A 41 3.24 17.83 -6.66
C ASP A 41 3.23 18.08 -5.13
N ASN A 42 4.22 18.83 -4.63
CA ASN A 42 4.44 19.01 -3.20
C ASN A 42 3.70 20.25 -2.69
N LEU A 43 2.59 20.04 -1.98
CA LEU A 43 2.02 21.11 -1.16
C LEU A 43 2.85 21.22 0.13
N PRO A 44 3.47 22.40 0.40
CA PRO A 44 4.20 22.58 1.65
C PRO A 44 3.25 22.33 2.83
N VAL A 45 3.73 21.61 3.84
CA VAL A 45 3.01 21.16 5.06
C VAL A 45 2.09 19.92 4.88
N ILE A 46 1.60 19.62 3.69
CA ILE A 46 0.60 18.54 3.47
C ILE A 46 1.24 17.24 2.94
N GLY A 47 2.40 17.30 2.29
CA GLY A 47 3.04 16.15 1.65
C GLY A 47 2.49 15.89 0.24
N ASN A 48 2.91 14.79 -0.38
CA ASN A 48 2.64 14.52 -1.80
C ASN A 48 1.47 13.54 -1.99
N LEU A 49 0.77 13.62 -3.12
CA LEU A 49 -0.37 12.73 -3.39
C LEU A 49 0.06 11.26 -3.52
N ASP A 50 1.23 11.06 -4.10
CA ASP A 50 1.88 9.77 -4.29
C ASP A 50 2.27 9.09 -2.95
N GLU A 51 2.68 9.85 -1.93
CA GLU A 51 2.92 9.36 -0.57
C GLU A 51 1.62 8.82 0.06
N GLY A 52 0.48 9.47 -0.22
CA GLY A 52 -0.84 8.98 0.15
C GLY A 52 -1.19 7.65 -0.54
N ALA A 53 -0.89 7.53 -1.83
CA ALA A 53 -1.08 6.28 -2.57
C ALA A 53 -0.17 5.16 -2.02
N ALA A 54 1.08 5.49 -1.68
CA ALA A 54 2.00 4.56 -1.04
C ALA A 54 1.48 4.07 0.32
N ALA A 55 0.90 4.96 1.14
CA ALA A 55 0.29 4.58 2.41
C ALA A 55 -0.88 3.60 2.25
N ILE A 56 -1.73 3.82 1.23
CA ILE A 56 -2.82 2.91 0.89
C ILE A 56 -2.28 1.54 0.45
N LEU A 57 -1.21 1.51 -0.34
CA LEU A 57 -0.56 0.26 -0.76
C LEU A 57 -0.03 -0.54 0.43
N ILE A 58 0.66 0.11 1.37
CA ILE A 58 1.14 -0.53 2.60
C ILE A 58 -0.04 -1.05 3.41
N TRP A 59 -1.09 -0.23 3.61
CA TRP A 59 -2.27 -0.63 4.36
C TRP A 59 -2.93 -1.87 3.75
N ASN A 60 -3.08 -1.89 2.43
CA ASN A 60 -3.62 -3.03 1.71
C ASN A 60 -2.76 -4.29 1.91
N ALA A 61 -1.43 -4.19 1.80
CA ALA A 61 -0.52 -5.30 2.04
C ALA A 61 -0.65 -5.87 3.47
N VAL A 62 -0.76 -5.00 4.48
CA VAL A 62 -0.99 -5.42 5.88
C VAL A 62 -2.32 -6.15 6.05
N GLN A 63 -3.40 -5.63 5.45
CA GLN A 63 -4.72 -6.26 5.53
C GLN A 63 -4.73 -7.63 4.84
N GLN A 64 -4.07 -7.75 3.70
CA GLN A 64 -3.93 -9.02 3.00
C GLN A 64 -3.11 -10.03 3.80
N LEU A 65 -1.99 -9.61 4.40
CA LEU A 65 -1.18 -10.48 5.26
C LEU A 65 -1.99 -11.01 6.45
N ARG A 66 -2.81 -10.16 7.08
CA ARG A 66 -3.72 -10.55 8.16
C ARG A 66 -4.79 -11.53 7.67
N ALA A 67 -5.34 -11.32 6.47
CA ALA A 67 -6.32 -12.22 5.88
C ALA A 67 -5.72 -13.59 5.53
N THR A 68 -4.52 -13.63 4.94
CA THR A 68 -3.82 -14.89 4.63
C THR A 68 -3.53 -15.71 5.89
N ARG A 69 -3.18 -15.06 7.00
CA ARG A 69 -2.99 -15.75 8.30
C ARG A 69 -4.27 -16.32 8.91
N ARG A 70 -5.44 -15.80 8.55
CA ARG A 70 -6.74 -16.34 9.02
C ARG A 70 -7.22 -17.54 8.20
N LEU A 71 -6.64 -17.76 7.01
CA LEU A 71 -7.00 -18.85 6.10
C LEU A 71 -6.10 -20.08 6.25
N LYS A 72 -4.96 -19.95 6.95
CA LYS A 72 -4.10 -21.06 7.38
C LYS A 72 -4.46 -21.48 8.79
#